data_AF-A0A9P8BYL2-F1
#
_entry.id   AF-A0A9P8BYL2-F1
#
_cell.length_a   1.000
_cell.length_b   1.000
_cell.length_c   1.000
_cell.angle_alpha   90.00
_cell.angle_beta   90.00
_cell.angle_gamma   90.00
#
_symmetry.space_group_name_H-M   'P 1'
#
loop_
_entity.id
_entity.type
_entity.pdbx_description
1 polymer ?
#
loop_
_entity_poly.entity_id
_entity_poly.type
_entity_poly.pdbx_seq_one_letter_code
_entity_poly.pdbx_strand_id
1 'polypeptide(L)'
;MGLLESIYEIRSSNALFFFEFYSVHATIVTLYSLHHNDEVNDNNSLRYLHVYFYAILAVFVLEALPRGWTHVQHQSDANQHDKANLFSRLTFYYMQSIVSLGYKRPLTINDINILPKESETQHGYEQLNAQWEDHKKDVQTHNNKADADHQKPHNLMRVIGKAFSGPLAIMISIRVLASMLQFLLPVLIEQIMVYIESDESKDELPKARGVILAMGMLTVSLTVSSLTNQFFKKEAELGLEIRNALVSMIYRKALILSPGSRRSSSTGAITNHMSNDAEKWTKEIVWVLGWIDVPLEILIAVAMRMSSSSSHFAACLTCKKTQL
;
A
#
# COMPACT_ATOMS: atom_id res chain seq x y z
N MET A 1 -12.28 -2.89 -17.62
CA MET A 1 -11.44 -4.05 -17.26
C MET A 1 -10.39 -4.38 -18.34
N GLY A 2 -10.70 -4.34 -19.65
CA GLY A 2 -9.77 -4.71 -20.73
C GLY A 2 -8.73 -3.66 -21.20
N LEU A 3 -8.51 -2.57 -20.47
CA LEU A 3 -7.60 -1.48 -20.89
C LEU A 3 -6.20 -1.57 -20.25
N LEU A 4 -5.97 -2.52 -19.33
CA LEU A 4 -4.68 -2.68 -18.63
C LEU A 4 -3.79 -3.81 -19.17
N GLU A 5 -4.29 -4.66 -20.09
CA GLU A 5 -3.53 -5.81 -20.63
C GLU A 5 -2.88 -5.54 -22.00
N SER A 6 -3.24 -4.46 -22.70
CA SER A 6 -2.82 -4.25 -24.10
C SER A 6 -1.54 -3.44 -24.31
N ILE A 7 -0.98 -2.79 -23.29
CA ILE A 7 0.09 -1.80 -23.54
C ILE A 7 1.49 -2.43 -23.56
N TYR A 8 1.68 -3.61 -22.96
CA TYR A 8 2.98 -4.31 -23.00
C TYR A 8 2.78 -5.83 -23.07
N GLU A 9 3.12 -6.44 -24.22
CA GLU A 9 3.19 -7.91 -24.45
C GLU A 9 4.15 -8.66 -23.50
N ILE A 10 4.76 -7.94 -22.57
CA ILE A 10 5.88 -8.38 -21.72
C ILE A 10 5.43 -8.60 -20.27
N ARG A 11 4.23 -8.12 -19.91
CA ARG A 11 3.70 -8.17 -18.56
C ARG A 11 2.75 -9.35 -18.39
N SER A 12 2.93 -10.12 -17.32
CA SER A 12 1.95 -11.10 -16.88
C SER A 12 0.76 -10.42 -16.19
N SER A 13 -0.44 -10.95 -16.41
CA SER A 13 -1.67 -10.36 -15.87
C SER A 13 -1.64 -10.37 -14.34
N ASN A 14 -1.90 -9.23 -13.70
CA ASN A 14 -2.06 -9.17 -12.25
C ASN A 14 -3.17 -10.12 -11.77
N ALA A 15 -4.20 -10.35 -12.59
CA ALA A 15 -5.29 -11.26 -12.28
C ALA A 15 -4.80 -12.71 -12.18
N LEU A 16 -3.86 -13.10 -13.06
CA LEU A 16 -3.24 -14.42 -13.01
C LEU A 16 -2.46 -14.60 -11.71
N PHE A 17 -1.66 -13.61 -11.30
CA PHE A 17 -0.93 -13.69 -10.02
C PHE A 17 -1.87 -13.89 -8.82
N PHE A 18 -2.98 -13.14 -8.76
CA PHE A 18 -3.97 -13.30 -7.68
C PHE A 18 -4.68 -14.65 -7.73
N PHE A 19 -5.02 -15.13 -8.94
CA PHE A 19 -5.61 -16.45 -9.14
C PHE A 19 -4.69 -17.56 -8.65
N GLU A 20 -3.40 -17.51 -9.02
CA GLU A 20 -2.40 -18.48 -8.57
C GLU A 20 -2.20 -18.41 -7.05
N PHE A 21 -2.07 -17.20 -6.49
CA PHE A 21 -1.96 -17.00 -5.05
C PHE A 21 -3.13 -17.62 -4.28
N TYR A 22 -4.37 -17.37 -4.72
CA TYR A 22 -5.57 -17.93 -4.10
C TYR A 22 -5.63 -19.45 -4.27
N SER A 23 -5.26 -19.97 -5.45
CA SER A 23 -5.24 -21.40 -5.74
C SER A 23 -4.25 -22.16 -4.84
N VAL A 24 -3.07 -21.58 -4.57
CA VAL A 24 -2.11 -22.12 -3.59
C VAL A 24 -2.74 -22.16 -2.19
N HIS A 25 -3.33 -21.05 -1.73
CA HIS A 25 -3.94 -20.97 -0.39
C HIS A 25 -5.09 -21.94 -0.21
N ALA A 26 -6.01 -22.02 -1.19
CA ALA A 26 -7.12 -22.95 -1.16
C ALA A 26 -6.62 -24.40 -1.07
N THR A 27 -5.61 -24.76 -1.87
CA THR A 27 -5.03 -26.11 -1.86
C THR A 27 -4.34 -26.43 -0.53
N ILE A 28 -3.68 -25.46 0.12
CA ILE A 28 -3.11 -25.62 1.47
C ILE A 28 -4.21 -25.93 2.48
N VAL A 29 -5.32 -25.18 2.46
CA VAL A 29 -6.46 -25.41 3.36
C VAL A 29 -7.07 -26.77 3.13
N THR A 30 -7.24 -27.19 1.87
CA THR A 30 -7.76 -28.53 1.52
C THR A 30 -6.81 -29.64 1.99
N LEU A 31 -5.50 -29.51 1.76
CA LEU A 31 -4.50 -30.45 2.25
C LEU A 31 -4.52 -30.57 3.78
N TYR A 32 -4.61 -29.43 4.47
CA TYR A 32 -4.68 -29.39 5.92
C TYR A 32 -5.95 -30.06 6.45
N SER A 33 -7.11 -29.74 5.88
CA SER A 33 -8.39 -30.33 6.26
C SER A 33 -8.41 -31.84 6.06
N LEU A 34 -7.84 -32.33 4.95
CA LEU A 34 -7.80 -33.76 4.65
C LEU A 34 -6.84 -34.53 5.57
N HIS A 35 -5.68 -33.95 5.91
CA HIS A 35 -4.78 -34.54 6.90
C HIS A 35 -5.36 -34.54 8.31
N HIS A 36 -6.15 -33.53 8.67
CA HIS A 36 -6.70 -33.42 10.01
C HIS A 36 -7.91 -34.33 10.24
N ASN A 37 -8.74 -34.55 9.22
CA ASN A 37 -9.95 -35.35 9.35
C ASN A 37 -9.69 -36.87 9.27
N ASP A 38 -8.46 -37.33 9.00
CA ASP A 38 -8.11 -38.74 8.76
C ASP A 38 -9.05 -39.45 7.76
N GLU A 39 -9.73 -38.68 6.90
CA GLU A 39 -10.83 -39.17 6.06
C GLU A 39 -10.35 -39.87 4.79
N VAL A 40 -9.05 -39.88 4.52
CA VAL A 40 -8.52 -40.43 3.26
C VAL A 40 -7.93 -41.83 3.47
N ASN A 41 -8.78 -42.83 3.25
CA ASN A 41 -8.35 -44.24 3.20
C ASN A 41 -7.65 -44.61 1.88
N ASP A 42 -7.63 -43.70 0.89
CA ASP A 42 -7.00 -43.91 -0.43
C ASP A 42 -5.73 -43.07 -0.61
N ASN A 43 -4.59 -43.70 -0.35
CA ASN A 43 -3.25 -43.10 -0.49
C ASN A 43 -2.98 -42.50 -1.88
N ASN A 44 -3.66 -42.97 -2.93
CA ASN A 44 -3.46 -42.44 -4.28
C ASN A 44 -4.07 -41.04 -4.45
N SER A 45 -5.25 -40.82 -3.89
CA SER A 45 -5.94 -39.52 -3.94
C SER A 45 -5.14 -38.41 -3.25
N LEU A 46 -4.56 -38.70 -2.07
CA LEU A 46 -3.64 -37.78 -1.39
C LEU A 46 -2.38 -37.48 -2.21
N ARG A 47 -1.79 -38.49 -2.86
CA ARG A 47 -0.60 -38.31 -3.72
C ARG A 47 -0.89 -37.40 -4.91
N TYR A 48 -2.03 -37.56 -5.58
CA TYR A 48 -2.42 -36.66 -6.68
C TYR A 48 -2.60 -35.22 -6.21
N LEU A 49 -3.16 -35.02 -5.01
CA LEU A 49 -3.36 -33.69 -4.44
C LEU A 49 -2.04 -33.01 -4.07
N HIS A 50 -1.08 -33.76 -3.52
CA HIS A 50 0.29 -33.25 -3.32
C HIS A 50 0.99 -32.90 -4.64
N VAL A 51 0.90 -33.74 -5.66
CA VAL A 51 1.47 -33.44 -7.00
C VAL A 51 0.85 -32.16 -7.58
N TYR A 52 -0.47 -32.01 -7.47
CA TYR A 52 -1.18 -30.80 -7.89
C TYR A 52 -0.72 -29.56 -7.13
N PHE A 53 -0.59 -29.65 -5.80
CA PHE A 53 -0.06 -28.56 -4.97
C PHE A 53 1.35 -28.13 -5.40
N TYR A 54 2.27 -29.08 -5.57
CA TYR A 54 3.64 -28.77 -6.01
C TYR A 54 3.68 -28.19 -7.43
N ALA A 55 2.79 -28.63 -8.32
CA ALA A 55 2.68 -28.07 -9.67
C ALA A 55 2.21 -26.60 -9.64
N ILE A 56 1.16 -26.26 -8.89
CA ILE A 56 0.72 -24.87 -8.72
C ILE A 56 1.80 -24.04 -8.05
N LEU A 57 2.44 -24.57 -7.00
CA LEU A 57 3.52 -23.86 -6.31
C LEU A 57 4.67 -23.55 -7.27
N ALA A 58 5.03 -24.49 -8.16
CA ALA A 58 6.05 -24.26 -9.17
C ALA A 58 5.64 -23.16 -10.17
N VAL A 59 4.38 -23.16 -10.64
CA VAL A 59 3.83 -22.11 -11.51
C VAL A 59 3.85 -20.76 -10.81
N PHE A 60 3.42 -20.69 -9.55
CA PHE A 60 3.45 -19.48 -8.75
C PHE A 60 4.88 -18.94 -8.57
N VAL A 61 5.86 -19.81 -8.28
CA VAL A 61 7.27 -19.42 -8.17
C VAL A 61 7.79 -18.88 -9.51
N LEU A 62 7.51 -19.57 -10.62
CA LEU A 62 7.91 -19.11 -11.95
C LEU A 62 7.30 -17.74 -12.31
N GLU A 63 6.07 -17.51 -11.86
CA GLU A 63 5.36 -16.25 -12.06
C GLU A 63 5.89 -15.13 -11.15
N ALA A 64 6.30 -15.47 -9.93
CA ALA A 64 6.90 -14.55 -8.96
C ALA A 64 8.36 -14.19 -9.29
N LEU A 65 9.08 -15.03 -10.05
CA LEU A 65 10.46 -14.75 -10.45
C LEU A 65 10.59 -13.44 -11.23
N PRO A 66 11.65 -12.66 -10.96
CA PRO A 66 11.85 -11.37 -11.60
C PRO A 66 12.03 -11.54 -13.11
N ARG A 67 11.33 -10.69 -13.87
CA ARG A 67 11.39 -10.65 -15.34
C ARG A 67 12.62 -9.87 -15.81
N GLY A 68 13.12 -10.17 -17.00
CA GLY A 68 14.30 -9.51 -17.58
C GLY A 68 15.43 -10.44 -17.99
N TRP A 69 15.19 -11.76 -18.09
CA TRP A 69 16.18 -12.74 -18.57
C TRP A 69 15.98 -13.15 -20.03
N THR A 70 14.78 -12.92 -20.58
CA THR A 70 14.47 -13.33 -21.96
C THR A 70 14.92 -12.26 -22.97
N HIS A 71 15.25 -12.70 -24.19
CA HIS A 71 15.70 -11.79 -25.26
C HIS A 71 14.67 -10.71 -25.61
N VAL A 72 13.37 -11.10 -25.66
CA VAL A 72 12.24 -10.19 -25.93
C VAL A 72 12.11 -9.12 -24.85
N GLN A 73 12.33 -9.48 -23.57
CA GLN A 73 12.29 -8.54 -22.45
C GLN A 73 13.46 -7.54 -22.47
N HIS A 74 14.63 -7.98 -22.92
CA HIS A 74 15.80 -7.13 -23.08
C HIS A 74 15.66 -6.12 -24.21
N GLN A 75 15.03 -6.50 -25.32
CA GLN A 75 14.83 -5.65 -26.50
C GLN A 75 13.69 -4.63 -26.35
N SER A 76 12.89 -4.73 -25.29
CA SER A 76 11.79 -3.79 -25.08
C SER A 76 12.25 -2.44 -24.55
N ASP A 77 11.70 -1.37 -25.11
CA ASP A 77 11.88 0.01 -24.64
C ASP A 77 11.05 0.34 -23.38
N ALA A 78 10.28 -0.62 -22.86
CA ALA A 78 9.46 -0.40 -21.68
C ALA A 78 10.29 -0.13 -20.43
N ASN A 79 9.73 0.67 -19.55
CA ASN A 79 10.41 1.09 -18.34
C ASN A 79 10.66 -0.10 -17.39
N GLN A 80 11.71 -0.08 -16.57
CA GLN A 80 12.00 -1.20 -15.65
C GLN A 80 10.85 -1.44 -14.66
N HIS A 81 10.23 -0.36 -14.17
CA HIS A 81 9.03 -0.42 -13.35
C HIS A 81 7.85 -1.08 -14.09
N ASP A 82 7.69 -0.79 -15.38
CA ASP A 82 6.59 -1.31 -16.19
C ASP A 82 6.75 -2.80 -16.48
N LYS A 83 8.00 -3.25 -16.68
CA LYS A 83 8.38 -4.67 -16.86
C LYS A 83 8.24 -5.51 -15.58
N ALA A 84 8.23 -4.88 -14.40
CA ALA A 84 8.21 -5.59 -13.13
C ALA A 84 6.86 -6.30 -12.89
N ASN A 85 6.92 -7.59 -12.53
CA ASN A 85 5.74 -8.36 -12.08
C ASN A 85 5.26 -7.86 -10.70
N LEU A 86 4.09 -8.33 -10.27
CA LEU A 86 3.51 -7.90 -8.99
C LEU A 86 4.43 -8.20 -7.80
N PHE A 87 5.07 -9.37 -7.77
CA PHE A 87 6.02 -9.74 -6.71
C PHE A 87 7.25 -8.83 -6.68
N SER A 88 7.83 -8.52 -7.83
CA SER A 88 8.95 -7.58 -7.95
C SER A 88 8.56 -6.16 -7.57
N ARG A 89 7.32 -5.74 -7.81
CA ARG A 89 6.79 -4.44 -7.34
C ARG A 89 6.59 -4.44 -5.82
N LEU A 90 6.13 -5.56 -5.27
CA LEU A 90 5.89 -5.73 -3.84
C LEU A 90 7.20 -5.71 -3.02
N THR A 91 8.22 -6.38 -3.53
CA THR A 91 9.55 -6.54 -2.90
C THR A 91 10.58 -5.51 -3.36
N PHE A 92 10.20 -4.58 -4.25
CA PHE A 92 11.08 -3.59 -4.85
C PHE A 92 12.27 -4.17 -5.64
N TYR A 93 12.21 -5.44 -6.02
CA TYR A 93 13.30 -6.12 -6.71
C TYR A 93 13.70 -5.45 -8.04
N TYR A 94 12.79 -4.74 -8.70
CA TYR A 94 13.09 -4.05 -9.96
C TYR A 94 14.21 -3.00 -9.81
N MET A 95 14.38 -2.43 -8.61
CA MET A 95 15.46 -1.49 -8.30
C MET A 95 16.84 -2.16 -8.19
N GLN A 96 16.90 -3.48 -8.03
CA GLN A 96 18.15 -4.22 -7.82
C GLN A 96 19.15 -3.99 -8.96
N SER A 97 18.67 -3.86 -10.19
CA SER A 97 19.52 -3.59 -11.36
C SER A 97 20.31 -2.27 -11.20
N ILE A 98 19.64 -1.20 -10.78
CA ILE A 98 20.23 0.13 -10.57
C ILE A 98 21.14 0.14 -9.34
N VAL A 99 20.73 -0.52 -8.25
CA VAL A 99 21.57 -0.64 -7.05
C VAL A 99 22.88 -1.34 -7.38
N SER A 100 22.81 -2.44 -8.14
CA SER A 100 24.01 -3.17 -8.58
C SER A 100 24.88 -2.37 -9.55
N LEU A 101 24.27 -1.54 -10.41
CA LEU A 101 24.98 -0.66 -11.33
C LEU A 101 25.72 0.45 -10.56
N GLY A 102 25.06 1.04 -9.56
CA GLY A 102 25.63 2.07 -8.68
C GLY A 102 26.78 1.56 -7.82
N TYR A 103 26.76 0.27 -7.46
CA TYR A 103 27.90 -0.37 -6.80
C TYR A 103 29.12 -0.51 -7.72
N LYS A 104 28.89 -0.76 -9.02
CA LYS A 104 29.98 -0.95 -10.00
C LYS A 104 30.56 0.35 -10.52
N ARG A 105 29.72 1.38 -10.70
CA ARG A 105 30.15 2.70 -11.17
C ARG A 105 29.21 3.81 -10.67
N PRO A 106 29.69 5.06 -10.55
CA PRO A 106 28.82 6.20 -10.31
C PRO A 106 27.69 6.26 -11.36
N LEU A 107 26.46 6.46 -10.87
CA LEU A 107 25.27 6.55 -11.72
C LEU A 107 25.27 7.88 -12.47
N THR A 108 24.88 7.82 -13.75
CA THR A 108 24.63 9.01 -14.59
C THR A 108 23.13 9.19 -14.80
N ILE A 109 22.70 10.38 -15.22
CA ILE A 109 21.26 10.67 -15.49
C ILE A 109 20.65 9.68 -16.49
N ASN A 110 21.44 9.22 -17.46
CA ASN A 110 20.99 8.29 -18.50
C ASN A 110 20.72 6.88 -17.96
N ASP A 111 21.26 6.53 -16.80
CA ASP A 111 21.06 5.23 -16.17
C ASP A 111 19.74 5.15 -15.39
N ILE A 112 19.12 6.31 -15.13
CA ILE A 112 17.92 6.46 -14.31
C ILE A 112 16.73 6.70 -15.23
N ASN A 113 16.35 5.66 -15.98
CA ASN A 113 15.08 5.64 -16.69
C ASN A 113 14.13 4.70 -15.93
N ILE A 114 13.43 5.22 -14.93
CA ILE A 114 12.47 4.47 -14.10
C ILE A 114 11.16 5.22 -13.84
N LEU A 115 10.96 6.39 -14.45
CA LEU A 115 9.75 7.20 -14.21
C LEU A 115 8.53 6.59 -14.92
N PRO A 116 7.51 6.10 -14.20
CA PRO A 116 6.26 5.67 -14.82
C PRO A 116 5.58 6.85 -15.51
N LYS A 117 4.83 6.59 -16.59
CA LYS A 117 4.11 7.63 -17.33
C LYS A 117 3.10 8.36 -16.43
N GLU A 118 2.52 7.64 -15.48
CA GLU A 118 1.58 8.18 -14.49
C GLU A 118 2.22 9.19 -13.54
N SER A 119 3.55 9.11 -13.34
CA SER A 119 4.31 10.04 -12.49
C SER A 119 4.94 11.19 -13.27
N GLU A 120 4.63 11.33 -14.55
CA GLU A 120 5.06 12.48 -15.34
C GLU A 120 4.39 13.78 -14.84
N THR A 121 5.19 14.85 -14.77
CA THR A 121 4.72 16.16 -14.29
C THR A 121 3.51 16.69 -15.06
N GLN A 122 3.40 16.34 -16.35
CA GLN A 122 2.26 16.75 -17.18
C GLN A 122 0.95 16.16 -16.66
N HIS A 123 0.95 14.89 -16.26
CA HIS A 123 -0.24 14.21 -15.76
C HIS A 123 -0.76 14.86 -14.47
N GLY A 124 0.11 15.00 -13.46
CA GLY A 124 -0.26 15.63 -12.19
C GLY A 124 -0.67 17.11 -12.35
N TYR A 125 -0.02 17.85 -13.25
CA TYR A 125 -0.42 19.23 -13.57
C TYR A 125 -1.81 19.31 -14.18
N GLU A 126 -2.12 18.48 -15.19
CA GLU A 126 -3.43 18.48 -15.86
C GLU A 126 -4.56 18.16 -14.88
N GLN A 127 -4.37 17.15 -14.03
CA GLN A 127 -5.34 16.79 -12.99
C GLN A 127 -5.59 17.94 -12.01
N LEU A 128 -4.51 18.51 -11.46
CA LEU A 128 -4.62 19.60 -10.48
C LEU A 128 -5.24 20.86 -11.11
N ASN A 129 -4.83 21.19 -12.33
CA ASN A 129 -5.32 22.38 -13.03
C ASN A 129 -6.80 22.26 -13.39
N ALA A 130 -7.27 21.08 -13.83
CA ALA A 130 -8.69 20.84 -14.09
C ALA A 130 -9.55 21.09 -12.83
N GLN A 131 -9.15 20.51 -11.69
CA GLN A 131 -9.86 20.72 -10.43
C GLN A 131 -9.78 22.17 -9.94
N TRP A 132 -8.66 22.86 -10.20
CA TRP A 132 -8.49 24.27 -9.86
C TRP A 132 -9.42 25.18 -10.66
N GLU A 133 -9.55 24.96 -11.97
CA GLU A 133 -10.48 25.74 -12.82
C GLU A 133 -11.94 25.52 -12.41
N ASP A 134 -12.32 24.29 -12.08
CA ASP A 134 -13.68 24.00 -11.61
C ASP A 134 -13.96 24.62 -10.25
N HIS A 135 -12.98 24.60 -9.33
CA HIS A 135 -13.09 25.29 -8.04
C HIS A 135 -13.21 26.80 -8.20
N LYS A 136 -12.50 27.42 -9.15
CA LYS A 136 -12.66 28.85 -9.44
C LYS A 136 -14.09 29.18 -9.89
N LYS A 137 -14.67 28.38 -10.78
CA LYS A 137 -16.06 28.57 -11.24
C LYS A 137 -17.05 28.46 -10.09
N ASP A 138 -16.87 27.49 -9.18
CA ASP A 138 -17.70 27.31 -7.99
C ASP A 138 -17.61 28.54 -7.06
N VAL A 139 -16.40 29.00 -6.75
CA VAL A 139 -16.18 30.19 -5.92
C VAL A 139 -16.78 31.44 -6.57
N GLN A 140 -16.58 31.63 -7.87
CA GLN A 140 -17.12 32.78 -8.59
C GLN A 140 -18.66 32.77 -8.61
N THR A 141 -19.27 31.61 -8.84
CA THR A 141 -20.73 31.46 -8.83
C THR A 141 -21.31 31.74 -7.44
N HIS A 142 -20.61 31.32 -6.39
CA HIS A 142 -21.00 31.60 -5.01
C HIS A 142 -20.86 33.09 -4.68
N ASN A 143 -19.74 33.71 -5.06
CA ASN A 143 -19.47 35.12 -4.77
C ASN A 143 -20.36 36.07 -5.57
N ASN A 144 -20.79 35.68 -6.78
CA ASN A 144 -21.78 36.45 -7.55
C ASN A 144 -23.17 36.47 -6.89
N LYS A 145 -23.47 35.53 -5.99
CA LYS A 145 -24.76 35.39 -5.30
C LYS A 145 -24.70 35.81 -3.83
N ALA A 146 -23.50 36.03 -3.29
CA ALA A 146 -23.28 36.34 -1.89
C ALA A 146 -23.07 37.85 -1.72
N ASP A 147 -23.51 38.40 -0.58
CA ASP A 147 -23.16 39.76 -0.18
C ASP A 147 -21.64 39.92 -0.06
N ALA A 148 -21.15 41.16 -0.21
CA ALA A 148 -19.73 41.47 -0.22
C ALA A 148 -18.96 40.97 1.03
N ASP A 149 -19.65 40.77 2.14
CA ASP A 149 -19.11 40.29 3.41
C ASP A 149 -19.00 38.74 3.51
N HIS A 150 -19.66 37.99 2.61
CA HIS A 150 -19.75 36.53 2.64
C HIS A 150 -19.02 35.83 1.47
N GLN A 151 -17.93 36.42 0.98
CA GLN A 151 -17.16 35.83 -0.11
C GLN A 151 -16.45 34.56 0.33
N LYS A 152 -16.62 33.48 -0.46
CA LYS A 152 -15.98 32.19 -0.23
C LYS A 152 -14.49 32.29 -0.59
N PRO A 153 -13.56 31.98 0.33
CA PRO A 153 -12.13 32.01 0.02
C PRO A 153 -11.75 30.84 -0.88
N HIS A 154 -10.68 31.02 -1.66
CA HIS A 154 -10.06 29.91 -2.39
C HIS A 154 -9.39 28.94 -1.42
N ASN A 155 -9.66 27.64 -1.56
CA ASN A 155 -9.12 26.60 -0.68
C ASN A 155 -8.31 25.59 -1.52
N LEU A 156 -6.99 25.80 -1.56
CA LEU A 156 -6.07 24.95 -2.32
C LEU A 156 -6.00 23.52 -1.75
N MET A 157 -6.08 23.35 -0.42
CA MET A 157 -6.05 22.04 0.23
C MET A 157 -7.21 21.15 -0.25
N ARG A 158 -8.42 21.73 -0.39
CA ARG A 158 -9.58 21.02 -0.93
C ARG A 158 -9.39 20.60 -2.39
N VAL A 159 -8.77 21.46 -3.20
CA VAL A 159 -8.53 21.18 -4.62
C VAL A 159 -7.51 20.06 -4.79
N ILE A 160 -6.41 20.10 -4.03
CA ILE A 160 -5.41 19.03 -4.02
C ILE A 160 -6.04 17.71 -3.56
N GLY A 161 -6.80 17.72 -2.45
CA GLY A 161 -7.47 16.53 -1.94
C GLY A 161 -8.47 15.92 -2.94
N LYS A 162 -9.14 16.74 -3.77
CA LYS A 162 -9.99 16.26 -4.86
C LYS A 162 -9.19 15.72 -6.05
N ALA A 163 -8.18 16.45 -6.50
CA ALA A 163 -7.33 16.07 -7.62
C ALA A 163 -6.68 14.70 -7.41
N PHE A 164 -6.17 14.45 -6.20
CA PHE A 164 -5.48 13.22 -5.86
C PHE A 164 -6.32 12.26 -4.99
N SER A 165 -7.64 12.37 -5.05
CA SER A 165 -8.56 11.57 -4.23
C SER A 165 -8.45 10.06 -4.47
N GLY A 166 -8.23 9.64 -5.72
CA GLY A 166 -8.04 8.22 -6.07
C GLY A 166 -6.79 7.60 -5.42
N PRO A 167 -5.58 8.16 -5.65
CA PRO A 167 -4.37 7.72 -4.97
C PRO A 167 -4.48 7.77 -3.43
N LEU A 168 -5.06 8.84 -2.88
CA LEU A 168 -5.27 8.96 -1.43
C LEU A 168 -6.17 7.84 -0.88
N ALA A 169 -7.26 7.50 -1.56
CA ALA A 169 -8.16 6.44 -1.13
C ALA A 169 -7.46 5.07 -1.12
N ILE A 170 -6.64 4.77 -2.13
CA ILE A 170 -5.84 3.54 -2.19
C ILE A 170 -4.84 3.49 -1.03
N MET A 171 -4.15 4.59 -0.76
CA MET A 171 -3.18 4.66 0.35
C MET A 171 -3.84 4.46 1.71
N ILE A 172 -4.97 5.14 1.97
CA ILE A 172 -5.73 4.96 3.21
C ILE A 172 -6.18 3.50 3.34
N SER A 173 -6.64 2.87 2.26
CA SER A 173 -7.06 1.46 2.28
C SER A 173 -5.92 0.51 2.66
N ILE A 174 -4.74 0.70 2.06
CA ILE A 174 -3.54 -0.11 2.37
C ILE A 174 -3.14 0.10 3.84
N ARG A 175 -3.14 1.34 4.32
CA ARG A 175 -2.74 1.68 5.68
C ARG A 175 -3.68 1.07 6.72
N VAL A 176 -5.00 1.24 6.54
CA VAL A 176 -6.02 0.66 7.41
C VAL A 176 -5.88 -0.86 7.48
N LEU A 177 -5.67 -1.52 6.33
CA LEU A 177 -5.44 -2.97 6.30
C LEU A 177 -4.18 -3.38 7.07
N ALA A 178 -3.08 -2.64 6.89
CA ALA A 178 -1.83 -2.90 7.61
C ALA A 178 -2.01 -2.74 9.13
N SER A 179 -2.69 -1.68 9.58
CA SER A 179 -2.95 -1.43 11.00
C SER A 179 -3.83 -2.52 11.61
N MET A 180 -4.90 -2.94 10.91
CA MET A 180 -5.74 -4.05 11.37
C MET A 180 -4.96 -5.35 11.54
N LEU A 181 -4.12 -5.71 10.57
CA LEU A 181 -3.26 -6.90 10.65
C LEU A 181 -2.20 -6.78 11.75
N GLN A 182 -1.70 -5.58 12.03
CA GLN A 182 -0.74 -5.35 13.10
C GLN A 182 -1.30 -5.70 14.49
N PHE A 183 -2.61 -5.48 14.71
CA PHE A 183 -3.28 -5.90 15.95
C PHE A 183 -3.55 -7.40 16.06
N LEU A 184 -3.45 -8.18 14.96
CA LEU A 184 -3.52 -9.64 15.05
C LEU A 184 -2.27 -10.24 15.71
N LEU A 185 -1.11 -9.58 15.60
CA LEU A 185 0.14 -10.08 16.15
C LEU A 185 0.10 -10.28 17.68
N PRO A 186 -0.36 -9.31 18.51
CA PRO A 186 -0.50 -9.54 19.96
C PRO A 186 -1.51 -10.64 20.31
N VAL A 187 -2.58 -10.82 19.54
CA VAL A 187 -3.53 -11.94 19.72
C VAL A 187 -2.83 -13.28 19.48
N LEU A 188 -2.02 -13.38 18.43
CA LEU A 188 -1.27 -14.61 18.14
C LEU A 188 -0.22 -14.92 19.21
N ILE A 189 0.41 -13.88 19.79
CA ILE A 189 1.31 -14.03 20.93
C ILE A 189 0.57 -14.55 22.17
N GLU A 190 -0.63 -14.06 22.46
CA GLU A 190 -1.43 -14.61 23.55
C GLU A 190 -1.76 -16.09 23.34
N GLN A 191 -2.13 -16.48 22.11
CA GLN A 191 -2.42 -17.87 21.78
C GLN A 191 -1.21 -18.79 21.86
N ILE A 192 -0.02 -18.31 21.49
CA ILE A 192 1.21 -19.12 21.61
C ILE A 192 1.62 -19.27 23.08
N MET A 193 1.39 -18.26 23.93
CA MET A 193 1.63 -18.36 25.37
C MET A 193 0.71 -19.41 26.01
N VAL A 194 -0.59 -19.40 25.68
CA VAL A 194 -1.54 -20.44 26.15
C VAL A 194 -1.11 -21.83 25.70
N TYR A 195 -0.59 -21.96 24.48
CA TYR A 195 -0.06 -23.23 23.99
C TYR A 195 1.17 -23.70 24.79
N ILE A 196 2.11 -22.80 25.10
CA ILE A 196 3.29 -23.12 25.90
C ILE A 196 2.90 -23.54 27.33
N GLU A 197 1.96 -22.83 27.96
CA GLU A 197 1.47 -23.18 29.30
C GLU A 197 0.76 -24.53 29.35
N SER A 198 0.05 -24.91 28.28
CA SER A 198 -0.63 -26.21 28.20
C SER A 198 0.34 -27.40 28.08
N ASP A 199 1.52 -27.21 27.47
CA ASP A 199 2.57 -28.23 27.33
C ASP A 199 3.18 -28.61 28.69
N GLU A 200 3.16 -27.69 29.67
CA GLU A 200 3.56 -27.97 31.06
C GLU A 200 2.47 -28.69 31.88
N SER A 201 1.23 -28.71 31.37
CA SER A 201 0.07 -29.33 32.00
C SER A 201 -0.23 -30.72 31.39
N LYS A 202 -1.00 -31.58 32.07
CA LYS A 202 -1.33 -32.94 31.57
C LYS A 202 -2.20 -32.96 30.30
N ASP A 203 -2.67 -31.80 29.83
CA ASP A 203 -3.46 -31.64 28.61
C ASP A 203 -2.54 -31.20 27.44
N GLU A 204 -1.69 -32.10 26.96
CA GLU A 204 -0.79 -31.83 25.83
C GLU A 204 -1.60 -31.49 24.57
N LEU A 205 -1.49 -30.23 24.12
CA LEU A 205 -2.04 -29.82 22.82
C LEU A 205 -1.18 -30.40 21.67
N PRO A 206 -1.78 -30.66 20.48
CA PRO A 206 -1.02 -31.18 19.35
C PRO A 206 0.13 -30.24 18.94
N LYS A 207 1.34 -30.80 18.75
CA LYS A 207 2.52 -30.06 18.28
C LYS A 207 2.29 -29.25 17.00
N ALA A 208 1.39 -29.73 16.14
CA ALA A 208 0.94 -29.03 14.93
C ALA A 208 0.37 -27.63 15.23
N ARG A 209 -0.33 -27.43 16.36
CA ARG A 209 -0.91 -26.14 16.75
C ARG A 209 0.16 -25.08 16.99
N GLY A 210 1.24 -25.43 17.69
CA GLY A 210 2.38 -24.52 17.91
C GLY A 210 3.04 -24.10 16.59
N VAL A 211 3.24 -25.05 15.67
CA VAL A 211 3.82 -24.77 14.34
C VAL A 211 2.91 -23.85 13.52
N ILE A 212 1.59 -24.08 13.52
CA ILE A 212 0.62 -23.24 12.80
C ILE A 212 0.62 -21.81 13.36
N LEU A 213 0.65 -21.65 14.69
CA LEU A 213 0.71 -20.34 15.32
C LEU A 213 2.00 -19.60 14.94
N ALA A 214 3.16 -20.26 15.00
CA ALA A 214 4.45 -19.67 14.62
C ALA A 214 4.49 -19.26 13.13
N MET A 215 4.00 -20.12 12.23
CA MET A 215 3.89 -19.82 10.80
C MET A 215 2.87 -18.70 10.52
N GLY A 216 1.77 -18.66 11.28
CA GLY A 216 0.78 -17.59 11.23
C GLY A 216 1.39 -16.24 11.62
N MET A 217 2.16 -16.20 12.72
CA MET A 217 2.88 -14.99 13.17
C MET A 217 3.85 -14.50 12.09
N LEU A 218 4.67 -15.40 11.53
CA LEU A 218 5.60 -15.05 10.44
C LEU A 218 4.86 -14.44 9.24
N THR A 219 3.76 -15.08 8.82
CA THR A 219 2.97 -14.65 7.66
C THR A 219 2.34 -13.28 7.89
N VAL A 220 1.75 -13.06 9.07
CA VAL A 220 1.18 -11.76 9.46
C VAL A 220 2.28 -10.69 9.49
N SER A 221 3.42 -10.95 10.13
CA SER A 221 4.53 -10.00 10.21
C SER A 221 5.08 -9.61 8.83
N LEU A 222 5.28 -10.57 7.93
CA LEU A 222 5.73 -10.30 6.56
C LEU A 222 4.70 -9.49 5.77
N THR A 223 3.42 -9.81 5.92
CA THR A 223 2.32 -9.10 5.24
C THR A 223 2.23 -7.65 5.73
N VAL A 224 2.26 -7.42 7.04
CA VAL A 224 2.27 -6.07 7.64
C VAL A 224 3.49 -5.30 7.14
N SER A 225 4.69 -5.88 7.21
CA SER A 225 5.91 -5.24 6.71
C SER A 225 5.79 -4.84 5.23
N SER A 226 5.26 -5.74 4.39
CA SER A 226 5.07 -5.48 2.97
C SER A 226 4.09 -4.35 2.70
N LEU A 227 2.92 -4.36 3.35
CA LEU A 227 1.90 -3.31 3.21
C LEU A 227 2.43 -1.95 3.67
N THR A 228 3.13 -1.90 4.80
CA THR A 228 3.74 -0.67 5.32
C THR A 228 4.78 -0.10 4.36
N ASN A 229 5.63 -0.94 3.77
CA ASN A 229 6.59 -0.48 2.76
C ASN A 229 5.90 0.02 1.48
N GLN A 230 4.82 -0.62 1.04
CA GLN A 230 4.02 -0.13 -0.08
C GLN A 230 3.34 1.21 0.22
N PHE A 231 2.88 1.40 1.45
CA PHE A 231 2.35 2.68 1.93
C PHE A 231 3.42 3.78 1.82
N PHE A 232 4.61 3.58 2.39
CA PHE A 232 5.69 4.58 2.31
C PHE A 232 6.13 4.90 0.88
N LYS A 233 6.17 3.89 0.00
CA LYS A 233 6.42 4.11 -1.43
C LYS A 233 5.36 5.05 -2.03
N LYS A 234 4.08 4.72 -1.84
CA LYS A 234 2.97 5.48 -2.42
C LYS A 234 2.89 6.89 -1.86
N GLU A 235 3.21 7.06 -0.59
CA GLU A 235 3.32 8.34 0.07
C GLU A 235 4.40 9.23 -0.57
N ALA A 236 5.60 8.69 -0.76
CA ALA A 236 6.69 9.42 -1.41
C ALA A 236 6.35 9.78 -2.86
N GLU A 237 5.76 8.87 -3.62
CA GLU A 237 5.30 9.12 -5.00
C GLU A 237 4.27 10.25 -5.05
N LEU A 238 3.23 10.19 -4.20
CA LEU A 238 2.16 11.18 -4.18
C LEU A 238 2.68 12.56 -3.74
N GLY A 239 3.54 12.61 -2.73
CA GLY A 239 4.15 13.86 -2.26
C GLY A 239 4.95 14.55 -3.37
N LEU A 240 5.74 13.79 -4.13
CA LEU A 240 6.50 14.28 -5.28
C LEU A 240 5.59 14.74 -6.42
N GLU A 241 4.51 13.98 -6.70
CA GLU A 241 3.56 14.32 -7.75
C GLU A 241 2.84 15.65 -7.46
N ILE A 242 2.34 15.83 -6.22
CA ILE A 242 1.70 17.08 -5.78
C ILE A 242 2.69 18.25 -5.89
N ARG A 243 3.92 18.08 -5.41
CA ARG A 243 4.98 19.10 -5.51
C ARG A 243 5.22 19.51 -6.96
N ASN A 244 5.43 18.53 -7.85
CA ASN A 244 5.75 18.80 -9.25
C ASN A 244 4.58 19.48 -9.99
N ALA A 245 3.34 19.09 -9.67
CA ALA A 245 2.13 19.73 -10.18
C ALA A 245 2.01 21.18 -9.70
N LEU A 246 2.26 21.44 -8.40
CA LEU A 246 2.24 22.78 -7.81
C LEU A 246 3.32 23.69 -8.44
N VAL A 247 4.57 23.22 -8.53
CA VAL A 247 5.65 23.97 -9.16
C VAL A 247 5.30 24.34 -10.60
N SER A 248 4.75 23.39 -11.37
CA SER A 248 4.31 23.62 -12.76
C SER A 248 3.19 24.65 -12.85
N MET A 249 2.20 24.58 -11.96
CA MET A 249 1.10 25.53 -11.91
C MET A 249 1.56 26.94 -11.51
N ILE A 250 2.43 27.07 -10.50
CA ILE A 250 3.01 28.35 -10.08
C ILE A 250 3.84 28.93 -11.23
N TYR A 251 4.64 28.10 -11.91
CA TYR A 251 5.50 28.54 -13.01
C TYR A 251 4.67 29.11 -14.17
N ARG A 252 3.66 28.37 -14.62
CA ARG A 252 2.74 28.83 -15.68
C ARG A 252 1.99 30.09 -15.27
N LYS A 253 1.56 30.19 -14.00
CA LYS A 253 0.91 31.41 -13.49
C LYS A 253 1.86 32.61 -13.49
N ALA A 254 3.13 32.41 -13.15
CA ALA A 254 4.14 33.47 -13.12
C ALA A 254 4.41 34.08 -14.51
N LEU A 255 4.31 33.27 -15.56
CA LEU A 255 4.47 33.72 -16.94
C LEU A 255 3.34 34.67 -17.41
N ILE A 256 2.13 34.53 -16.85
CA ILE A 256 0.94 35.30 -17.25
C ILE A 256 0.53 36.37 -16.23
N LEU A 257 1.36 36.66 -15.23
CA LEU A 257 1.09 37.71 -14.24
C LEU A 257 1.07 39.11 -14.88
N SER A 258 0.04 39.88 -14.54
CA SER A 258 -0.07 41.29 -14.92
C SER A 258 1.06 42.13 -14.30
N PRO A 259 1.42 43.29 -14.89
CA PRO A 259 2.46 44.15 -14.32
C PRO A 259 2.17 44.60 -12.88
N GLY A 260 0.90 44.84 -12.53
CA GLY A 260 0.48 45.20 -11.18
C GLY A 260 0.70 44.06 -10.18
N SER A 261 0.25 42.85 -10.50
CA SER A 261 0.44 41.66 -9.64
C SER A 261 1.91 41.21 -9.57
N ARG A 262 2.70 41.48 -10.61
CA ARG A 262 4.15 41.20 -10.61
C ARG A 262 4.92 42.14 -9.66
N ARG A 263 4.42 43.35 -9.40
CA ARG A 263 5.01 44.25 -8.39
C ARG A 263 4.76 43.75 -6.97
N SER A 264 3.59 43.14 -6.70
CA SER A 264 3.27 42.57 -5.38
C SER A 264 3.93 41.21 -5.14
N SER A 265 4.19 40.43 -6.20
CA SER A 265 4.84 39.12 -6.11
C SER A 265 6.20 39.17 -6.79
N SER A 266 7.25 39.47 -6.01
CA SER A 266 8.62 39.52 -6.52
C SER A 266 9.08 38.17 -7.06
N THR A 267 10.05 38.18 -7.98
CA THR A 267 10.65 36.95 -8.51
C THR A 267 11.16 36.05 -7.37
N GLY A 268 11.76 36.64 -6.33
CA GLY A 268 12.21 35.90 -5.14
C GLY A 268 11.06 35.24 -4.38
N ALA A 269 9.93 35.92 -4.21
CA ALA A 269 8.75 35.34 -3.56
C ALA A 269 8.16 34.17 -4.36
N ILE A 270 8.09 34.30 -5.69
CA ILE A 270 7.62 33.23 -6.59
C ILE A 270 8.54 32.00 -6.49
N THR A 271 9.86 32.21 -6.58
CA THR A 271 10.83 31.11 -6.42
C THR A 271 10.74 30.47 -5.04
N ASN A 272 10.54 31.27 -3.98
CA ASN A 272 10.36 30.75 -2.62
C ASN A 272 9.10 29.86 -2.51
N HIS A 273 7.99 30.22 -3.16
CA HIS A 273 6.80 29.36 -3.19
C HIS A 273 7.08 28.03 -3.90
N MET A 274 7.88 28.02 -4.97
CA MET A 274 8.25 26.78 -5.67
C MET A 274 9.24 25.93 -4.88
N SER A 275 10.26 26.53 -4.25
CA SER A 275 11.36 25.78 -3.62
C SER A 275 11.10 25.42 -2.18
N ASN A 276 10.32 26.21 -1.44
CA ASN A 276 10.07 26.01 -0.01
C ASN A 276 8.63 25.57 0.26
N ASP A 277 7.62 26.25 -0.29
CA ASP A 277 6.23 25.92 0.04
C ASP A 277 5.72 24.67 -0.68
N ALA A 278 6.05 24.50 -1.96
CA ALA A 278 5.71 23.27 -2.68
C ALA A 278 6.50 22.05 -2.16
N GLU A 279 7.74 22.24 -1.72
CA GLU A 279 8.59 21.18 -1.17
C GLU A 279 8.01 20.58 0.12
N LYS A 280 7.33 21.38 0.96
CA LYS A 280 6.69 20.88 2.19
C LYS A 280 5.75 19.71 1.93
N TRP A 281 5.07 19.66 0.78
CA TRP A 281 4.15 18.58 0.45
C TRP A 281 4.79 17.20 0.37
N THR A 282 6.10 17.10 0.09
CA THR A 282 6.79 15.80 0.06
C THR A 282 6.98 15.21 1.46
N LYS A 283 6.96 16.05 2.50
CA LYS A 283 7.20 15.65 3.89
C LYS A 283 5.95 15.70 4.75
N GLU A 284 5.07 16.67 4.50
CA GLU A 284 3.92 16.96 5.37
C GLU A 284 2.69 16.11 5.05
N ILE A 285 2.65 15.44 3.90
CA ILE A 285 1.52 14.58 3.50
C ILE A 285 1.31 13.41 4.47
N VAL A 286 2.39 12.93 5.11
CA VAL A 286 2.34 11.91 6.15
C VAL A 286 1.44 12.33 7.31
N TRP A 287 1.52 13.59 7.73
CA TRP A 287 0.74 14.10 8.85
C TRP A 287 -0.73 14.20 8.47
N VAL A 288 -1.04 14.65 7.25
CA VAL A 288 -2.42 14.71 6.73
C VAL A 288 -3.09 13.33 6.79
N LEU A 289 -2.37 12.28 6.39
CA LEU A 289 -2.86 10.90 6.47
C LEU A 289 -2.92 10.38 7.92
N GLY A 290 -1.95 10.76 8.74
CA GLY A 290 -1.89 10.43 10.16
C GLY A 290 -3.11 10.92 10.96
N TRP A 291 -3.74 12.03 10.56
CA TRP A 291 -4.98 12.52 11.20
C TRP A 291 -6.16 11.55 11.08
N ILE A 292 -6.17 10.67 10.07
CA ILE A 292 -7.22 9.64 9.91
C ILE A 292 -6.78 8.33 10.57
N ASP A 293 -5.50 7.97 10.39
CA ASP A 293 -4.95 6.69 10.81
C ASP A 293 -4.74 6.58 12.33
N VAL A 294 -4.15 7.59 12.97
CA VAL A 294 -3.83 7.55 14.41
C VAL A 294 -5.07 7.38 15.29
N PRO A 295 -6.18 8.14 15.09
CA PRO A 295 -7.39 7.92 15.87
C PRO A 295 -7.98 6.52 15.71
N LEU A 296 -7.88 5.93 14.51
CA LEU A 296 -8.33 4.58 14.23
C LEU A 296 -7.51 3.55 15.02
N GLU A 297 -6.18 3.67 15.02
CA GLU A 297 -5.31 2.78 15.79
C GLU A 297 -5.57 2.87 17.29
N ILE A 298 -5.75 4.08 17.82
CA ILE A 298 -6.10 4.29 19.24
C ILE A 298 -7.44 3.61 19.56
N LEU A 299 -8.45 3.76 18.69
CA LEU A 299 -9.76 3.16 18.89
C LEU A 299 -9.67 1.63 18.91
N ILE A 300 -8.95 1.03 17.97
CA ILE A 300 -8.76 -0.42 17.91
C ILE A 300 -8.03 -0.93 19.15
N ALA A 301 -6.96 -0.24 19.56
CA ALA A 301 -6.18 -0.60 20.75
C ALA A 301 -7.04 -0.58 22.03
N VAL A 302 -7.84 0.48 22.21
CA VAL A 302 -8.74 0.61 23.36
C VAL A 302 -9.83 -0.48 23.32
N ALA A 303 -10.45 -0.72 22.16
CA ALA A 303 -11.47 -1.74 22.00
C ALA A 303 -10.92 -3.15 22.33
N MET A 304 -9.73 -3.48 21.82
CA MET A 304 -9.06 -4.75 22.10
C MET A 304 -8.75 -4.90 23.60
N ARG A 305 -8.23 -3.84 24.24
CA ARG A 305 -7.92 -3.84 25.68
C ARG A 305 -9.18 -4.04 26.55
N MET A 306 -10.28 -3.39 26.18
CA MET A 306 -11.57 -3.53 26.88
C MET A 306 -12.13 -4.94 26.74
N SER A 307 -12.06 -5.53 25.55
CA SER A 307 -12.47 -6.91 25.31
C SER A 307 -11.73 -7.88 26.22
N SER A 308 -10.39 -7.83 26.23
CA SER A 308 -9.56 -8.67 27.10
C SER A 308 -9.91 -8.49 28.60
N SER A 309 -10.10 -7.24 29.04
CA SER A 309 -10.48 -6.95 30.43
C SER A 309 -11.86 -7.52 30.81
N SER A 310 -12.82 -7.50 29.87
CA SER A 310 -14.17 -8.04 30.10
C SER A 310 -14.18 -9.56 30.22
N SER A 311 -13.35 -10.27 29.44
CA SER A 311 -13.15 -11.71 29.56
C SER A 311 -12.46 -12.10 30.88
N HIS A 312 -11.47 -11.33 31.35
CA HIS A 312 -10.87 -11.55 32.68
C HIS A 312 -11.89 -11.29 33.81
N PHE A 313 -12.74 -10.28 33.70
CA PHE A 313 -13.76 -9.98 34.69
C PHE A 313 -14.87 -11.06 34.71
N ALA A 314 -15.28 -11.55 33.54
CA ALA A 314 -16.24 -12.65 33.41
C ALA A 314 -15.69 -13.97 33.99
N ALA A 315 -14.42 -14.30 33.72
CA ALA A 315 -13.74 -15.47 34.28
C ALA A 315 -13.60 -15.40 35.82
N CYS A 316 -13.32 -14.21 36.36
CA CYS A 316 -13.24 -13.98 37.81
C CYS A 316 -14.61 -14.16 38.51
N LEU A 317 -15.70 -13.72 37.86
CA LEU A 317 -17.07 -13.92 38.36
C LEU A 317 -17.53 -15.39 38.29
N THR A 318 -17.08 -16.16 37.29
CA THR A 318 -17.38 -17.60 37.20
C THR A 318 -16.62 -18.40 38.25
N CYS A 319 -15.34 -18.09 38.48
CA CYS A 319 -14.52 -18.76 39.49
C CYS A 319 -15.06 -18.57 40.91
N LYS A 320 -15.70 -17.43 41.20
CA LYS A 320 -16.33 -17.17 42.50
C LYS A 320 -17.66 -17.92 42.71
N LYS A 321 -18.33 -18.36 41.64
CA LYS A 321 -19.56 -19.17 41.70
C LYS A 321 -19.29 -20.66 41.90
N THR A 322 -18.10 -21.15 41.59
CA THR A 322 -17.72 -22.58 41.73
C THR A 322 -17.12 -22.91 43.11
N GLN A 323 -16.85 -21.89 43.95
CA GLN A 323 -16.35 -22.04 45.33
C GLN A 323 -17.42 -21.86 46.42
N LEU A 324 -18.70 -21.81 46.06
CA LEU A 324 -19.86 -21.76 46.95
C LEU A 324 -20.75 -22.97 46.71
#